data_AF-A0A957NRT5-F1
#
_entry.id   AF-A0A957NRT5-F1
#
_cell.length_a   1.000
_cell.length_b   1.000
_cell.length_c   1.000
_cell.angle_alpha   90.00
_cell.angle_beta   90.00
_cell.angle_gamma   90.00
#
_symmetry.space_group_name_H-M   'P 1'
#
loop_
_entity.id
_entity.type
_entity.pdbx_description
1 polymer ?
#
loop_
_entity_poly.entity_id
_entity_poly.type
_entity_poly.pdbx_seq_one_letter_code
_entity_poly.pdbx_strand_id
1 'polypeptide(L)' 'VRNVVDFGAFVDIGVKQDGLLHRSQIPHGTVLSVGDVLTLEIMSVDKERGRISLGWVGE' A
#
# COMPACT_ATOMS: atom_id res chain seq x y z
N VAL A 1 -7.17 3.25 -2.80
CA VAL A 1 -6.08 2.89 -3.74
C VAL A 1 -6.00 3.95 -4.81
N ARG A 2 -4.82 4.52 -5.04
CA ARG A 2 -4.60 5.58 -6.04
C ARG A 2 -4.12 5.05 -7.38
N ASN A 3 -3.23 4.07 -7.35
CA ASN A 3 -2.68 3.45 -8.54
C ASN A 3 -2.27 2.00 -8.25
N VAL A 4 -2.37 1.13 -9.25
CA VAL A 4 -1.97 -0.28 -9.17
C VAL A 4 -0.90 -0.53 -10.22
N VAL A 5 0.17 -1.22 -9.85
CA VAL A 5 1.33 -1.55 -10.69
C VAL A 5 1.70 -3.03 -10.52
N ASP A 6 2.50 -3.60 -11.41
CA ASP A 6 2.79 -5.04 -11.41
C ASP A 6 3.42 -5.57 -10.11
N PHE A 7 4.14 -4.70 -9.38
CA PHE A 7 4.82 -5.06 -8.14
C PHE A 7 4.07 -4.63 -6.85
N GLY A 8 2.91 -3.99 -6.96
CA GLY A 8 2.16 -3.52 -5.80
C GLY A 8 1.09 -2.47 -6.09
N ALA A 9 0.66 -1.76 -5.06
CA ALA A 9 -0.32 -0.70 -5.18
C ALA A 9 0.10 0.53 -4.36
N PHE A 10 -0.12 1.71 -4.93
CA PHE A 10 0.01 2.98 -4.22
C PHE A 10 -1.33 3.33 -3.60
N VAL A 11 -1.30 3.57 -2.29
CA VAL A 11 -2.48 3.84 -1.47
C VAL A 11 -2.32 5.19 -0.82
N ASP A 12 -3.29 6.07 -1.05
CA ASP A 12 -3.41 7.33 -0.34
C ASP A 12 -3.85 7.05 1.10
N ILE A 13 -3.04 7.52 2.05
CA ILE A 13 -3.28 7.39 3.50
C ILE A 13 -3.53 8.76 4.15
N GLY A 14 -3.78 9.81 3.36
CA GLY A 14 -4.07 11.15 3.83
C GLY A 14 -2.83 12.00 4.18
N VAL A 15 -1.64 11.57 3.74
CA VAL A 15 -0.39 12.34 3.89
C VAL A 15 0.14 12.77 2.52
N LYS A 16 1.16 13.63 2.49
CA LYS A 16 1.73 14.12 1.21
C LYS A 16 2.33 13.03 0.32
N GLN A 17 2.73 11.91 0.90
CA GLN A 17 3.36 10.78 0.22
C GLN A 17 2.45 9.56 0.26
N ASP A 18 2.25 8.95 -0.91
CA ASP A 18 1.48 7.72 -1.02
C ASP A 18 2.25 6.56 -0.36
N GLY A 19 1.52 5.66 0.31
CA GLY A 19 2.08 4.42 0.81
C GLY A 19 2.13 3.36 -0.26
N LEU A 20 3.17 2.54 -0.24
CA LEU A 20 3.36 1.41 -1.16
C LEU A 20 2.99 0.10 -0.43
N LEU A 21 1.95 -0.55 -0.93
CA LEU A 21 1.61 -1.93 -0.59
C LEU A 21 2.32 -2.85 -1.59
N HIS A 22 3.29 -3.63 -1.12
CA HIS A 22 4.04 -4.56 -1.98
C HIS A 22 3.18 -5.78 -2.33
N ARG A 23 3.29 -6.32 -3.55
CA ARG A 23 2.48 -7.48 -3.99
C ARG A 23 2.61 -8.72 -3.11
N SER A 24 3.74 -8.86 -2.41
CA SER A 24 3.97 -9.98 -1.49
C SER A 24 3.14 -9.89 -0.22
N GLN A 25 2.69 -8.68 0.12
CA GLN A 25 1.80 -8.39 1.24
C GLN A 25 0.33 -8.38 0.80
N ILE A 26 0.03 -8.76 -0.44
CA ILE A 26 -1.35 -8.82 -0.94
C ILE A 26 -1.79 -10.28 -0.85
N PRO A 27 -2.89 -10.60 -0.14
CA PRO A 27 -3.36 -11.98 -0.06
C PRO A 27 -3.65 -12.56 -1.43
N HIS A 28 -3.32 -13.83 -1.59
CA HIS A 28 -3.48 -14.53 -2.86
C HIS A 28 -4.93 -14.44 -3.37
N GLY A 29 -5.09 -14.04 -4.63
CA GLY A 29 -6.40 -13.90 -5.28
C GLY A 29 -7.10 -12.56 -5.04
N THR A 30 -6.50 -11.66 -4.25
CA THR A 30 -7.02 -10.30 -4.09
C THR A 30 -6.71 -9.49 -5.35
N VAL A 31 -7.75 -8.97 -5.98
CA VAL A 31 -7.63 -8.02 -7.09
C VAL A 31 -7.85 -6.62 -6.55
N LEU A 32 -6.87 -5.74 -6.72
CA LEU A 32 -6.97 -4.34 -6.33
C LEU A 32 -7.38 -3.48 -7.51
N SER A 33 -8.32 -2.56 -7.28
CA SER A 33 -8.79 -1.58 -8.23
C SER A 33 -8.51 -0.16 -7.74
N VAL A 34 -8.35 0.78 -8.68
CA VAL A 34 -8.26 2.20 -8.35
C VAL A 34 -9.58 2.64 -7.71
N GLY A 35 -9.49 3.35 -6.57
CA GLY A 35 -10.64 3.75 -5.77
C GLY A 35 -10.95 2.86 -4.58
N ASP A 36 -10.36 1.65 -4.48
CA ASP A 36 -10.65 0.74 -3.37
C ASP A 36 -10.27 1.32 -2.01
N VAL A 37 -11.13 1.13 -1.01
CA VAL A 37 -10.88 1.50 0.38
C VAL A 37 -10.48 0.25 1.14
N LEU A 38 -9.25 0.23 1.65
CA LEU A 38 -8.62 -0.93 2.25
C LEU A 38 -8.17 -0.60 3.67
N THR A 39 -8.19 -1.59 4.56
CA THR A 39 -7.60 -1.46 5.90
C THR A 39 -6.21 -2.08 5.86
N LEU A 40 -5.20 -1.26 6.15
CA LEU A 40 -3.78 -1.58 6.03
C LEU A 40 -3.04 -1.20 7.29
N GLU A 41 -1.88 -1.81 7.51
CA GLU A 41 -0.94 -1.41 8.55
C GLU A 41 0.31 -0.75 7.98
N ILE A 42 0.93 0.11 8.78
CA ILE A 42 2.19 0.77 8.43
C ILE A 42 3.34 -0.12 8.89
N MET A 43 4.05 -0.70 7.94
CA MET A 43 5.18 -1.59 8.21
C MET A 43 6.47 -0.81 8.49
N SER A 44 6.70 0.27 7.74
CA SER A 44 7.89 1.10 7.90
C SER A 44 7.68 2.48 7.29
N VAL A 45 8.37 3.49 7.85
CA VAL A 45 8.35 4.87 7.38
C VAL A 45 9.78 5.36 7.23
N ASP A 46 10.19 5.60 5.98
CA ASP A 46 11.48 6.17 5.61
C ASP A 46 11.27 7.64 5.24
N LYS A 47 11.47 8.52 6.21
CA LYS A 47 11.26 9.97 6.05
C LYS A 47 12.30 10.63 5.16
N GLU A 48 13.51 10.10 5.13
CA GLU A 48 14.61 10.66 4.33
C GLU A 48 14.33 10.48 2.84
N ARG A 49 13.77 9.32 2.47
CA ARG A 49 13.44 8.99 1.07
C ARG A 49 11.97 9.24 0.74
N GLY A 50 11.16 9.62 1.72
CA GLY A 50 9.74 9.91 1.57
C GLY A 50 8.92 8.68 1.19
N ARG A 51 9.24 7.52 1.75
CA ARG A 51 8.59 6.24 1.43
C ARG A 51 7.89 5.66 2.64
N ILE A 52 6.70 5.14 2.42
CA ILE A 52 5.88 4.50 3.45
C ILE A 52 5.54 3.11 2.93
N SER A 53 5.93 2.08 3.68
CA SER A 53 5.61 0.69 3.36
C SER A 53 4.35 0.29 4.10
N LEU A 54 3.38 -0.24 3.35
CA LEU A 54 2.12 -0.73 3.86
C LEU A 54 2.07 -2.26 3.78
N GLY A 55 1.36 -2.87 4.74
CA GLY A 55 1.11 -4.31 4.84
C GLY A 55 -0.37 -4.60 5.04
N TRP A 56 -0.80 -5.82 4.73
CA TRP A 56 -2.16 -6.27 5.02
C TRP A 56 -2.32 -6.53 6.50
N VAL A 57 -3.45 -6.13 7.08
CA VAL A 57 -3.68 -6.34 8.51
C VAL A 57 -3.79 -7.84 8.81
N GLY A 58 -2.90 -8.33 9.67
CA GLY A 58 -2.96 -9.68 10.23
C GLY A 58 -2.09 -10.72 9.53
N GLU A 59 -1.06 -10.31 8.80
CA GLU A 59 -0.01 -11.20 8.28
C GLU A 59 1.21 -11.30 9.22
#